data_AF-A0A1F9FE07-F1
#
_entry.id   AF-A0A1F9FE07-F1
#
_cell.length_a   1.000
_cell.length_b   1.000
_cell.length_c   1.000
_cell.angle_alpha   90.00
_cell.angle_beta   90.00
_cell.angle_gamma   90.00
#
_symmetry.space_group_name_H-M   'P 1'
#
loop_
_entity.id
_entity.type
_entity.pdbx_description
1 polymer ?
#
loop_
_entity_poly.entity_id
_entity_poly.type
_entity_poly.pdbx_seq_one_letter_code
_entity_poly.pdbx_strand_id
1 'polypeptide(L)'
;MAILMKTIKNRKYAYLVSRGAKGKIVHTYLGPAQHPKVVSLMALQKESGEIPKHLYWLFWDTNPQKIELYAFSKYIIERILELGNAASLKWLQMVFPTKKIIEVLYTSRTLSEKSKIFWKIWFGVK
;
A
#
# COMPACT_ATOMS: atom_id res chain seq x y z
N MET A 1 1.71 -6.71 -3.88
CA MET A 1 1.43 -8.14 -3.65
C MET A 1 -0.06 -8.27 -3.35
N ALA A 2 -0.73 -9.30 -3.83
CA ALA A 2 -2.14 -9.53 -3.51
C ALA A 2 -2.32 -10.96 -3.00
N ILE A 3 -3.07 -11.16 -1.92
CA ILE A 3 -3.48 -12.50 -1.49
C ILE A 3 -4.71 -12.93 -2.30
N LEU A 4 -4.62 -14.12 -2.91
CA LEU A 4 -5.68 -14.77 -3.66
C LEU A 4 -6.23 -15.97 -2.87
N MET A 5 -7.54 -16.18 -2.96
CA MET A 5 -8.24 -17.27 -2.31
C MET A 5 -8.64 -18.36 -3.29
N LYS A 6 -8.36 -19.61 -2.92
CA LYS A 6 -8.84 -20.78 -3.65
C LYS A 6 -9.61 -21.71 -2.73
N THR A 7 -10.81 -22.11 -3.15
CA THR A 7 -11.62 -23.10 -2.44
C THR A 7 -11.39 -24.46 -3.09
N ILE A 8 -11.00 -25.47 -2.30
CA ILE A 8 -10.81 -26.85 -2.76
C ILE A 8 -11.47 -27.77 -1.72
N LYS A 9 -12.39 -28.64 -2.16
CA LYS A 9 -13.09 -29.64 -1.31
C LYS A 9 -13.57 -29.04 0.03
N ASN A 10 -14.28 -27.91 -0.04
CA ASN A 10 -14.85 -27.17 1.10
C ASN A 10 -13.85 -26.53 2.08
N ARG A 11 -12.54 -26.52 1.77
CA ARG A 11 -11.52 -25.80 2.53
C ARG A 11 -10.99 -24.62 1.72
N LYS A 12 -10.75 -23.50 2.40
CA LYS A 12 -10.26 -22.26 1.80
C LYS A 12 -8.76 -22.13 2.03
N TYR A 13 -8.02 -21.79 0.99
CA TYR A 13 -6.57 -21.67 1.00
C TYR A 13 -6.13 -20.31 0.46
N ALA A 14 -5.12 -19.72 1.10
CA ALA A 14 -4.57 -18.43 0.73
C ALA A 14 -3.26 -18.59 -0.04
N TYR A 15 -3.11 -17.81 -1.11
CA TYR A 15 -1.93 -17.76 -1.96
C TYR A 15 -1.45 -16.32 -2.09
N LEU A 16 -0.15 -16.08 -1.95
CA LEU A 16 0.47 -14.82 -2.31
C LEU A 16 0.65 -14.77 -3.83
N VAL A 17 0.12 -13.73 -4.46
CA VAL A 17 0.35 -13.43 -5.87
C VAL A 17 1.54 -12.49 -5.97
N SER A 18 2.60 -12.96 -6.60
CA SER A 18 3.79 -12.18 -6.93
C SER A 18 4.11 -12.29 -8.42
N ARG A 19 4.84 -11.29 -8.94
CA ARG A 19 5.35 -11.31 -10.31
C ARG A 19 6.78 -11.84 -10.26
N GLY A 20 7.01 -13.02 -10.82
CA GLY A 20 8.33 -13.65 -10.91
C GLY A 20 9.18 -13.08 -12.05
N ALA A 21 10.43 -13.56 -12.15
CA ALA A 21 11.33 -13.23 -13.25
C ALA A 21 10.69 -13.59 -14.61
N LYS A 22 10.89 -12.72 -15.62
CA LYS A 22 10.26 -12.80 -16.95
C LYS A 22 8.73 -12.58 -16.98
N GLY A 23 8.17 -11.94 -15.95
CA GLY A 23 6.77 -11.47 -15.97
C GLY A 23 5.72 -12.54 -15.67
N LYS A 24 6.12 -13.77 -15.34
CA LYS A 24 5.20 -14.86 -14.93
C LYS A 24 4.55 -14.54 -13.58
N ILE A 25 3.27 -14.86 -13.43
CA ILE A 25 2.56 -14.75 -12.16
C ILE A 25 2.84 -16.02 -11.34
N VAL A 26 3.32 -15.85 -10.12
CA VAL A 26 3.62 -16.94 -9.19
C VAL A 26 2.63 -16.89 -8.03
N HIS A 27 2.03 -18.04 -7.74
CA HIS A 27 1.14 -18.24 -6.59
C HIS A 27 1.90 -18.99 -5.50
N THR A 28 2.38 -18.29 -4.48
CA THR A 28 3.07 -18.91 -3.34
C THR A 28 2.05 -19.26 -2.26
N TYR A 29 1.93 -20.54 -1.90
CA TYR A 29 1.01 -21.00 -0.86
C TYR A 29 1.35 -20.36 0.50
N LEU A 30 0.37 -19.75 1.15
CA LEU A 30 0.52 -19.11 2.46
C LEU A 30 -0.06 -19.96 3.61
N GLY A 31 -0.99 -20.86 3.31
CA GLY A 31 -1.63 -21.72 4.31
C GLY A 31 -3.15 -21.84 4.14
N PRO A 32 -3.82 -22.60 5.03
CA PRO A 32 -5.27 -22.59 5.18
C PRO A 32 -5.76 -21.20 5.60
N ALA A 33 -6.95 -20.80 5.13
CA ALA A 33 -7.54 -19.49 5.44
C ALA A 33 -7.76 -19.26 6.94
N GLN A 34 -7.96 -20.34 7.70
CA GLN A 34 -8.19 -20.29 9.15
C GLN A 34 -6.90 -20.19 9.97
N HIS A 35 -5.72 -20.33 9.34
CA HIS A 35 -4.46 -20.28 10.07
C HIS A 35 -4.21 -18.85 10.63
N PRO A 36 -3.82 -18.68 11.91
CA PRO A 36 -3.70 -17.35 12.55
C PRO A 36 -2.85 -16.36 11.75
N LYS A 37 -1.73 -16.84 11.20
CA LYS A 37 -0.84 -16.08 10.29
C LYS A 37 -1.54 -15.58 9.02
N VAL A 38 -2.37 -16.42 8.41
CA VAL A 38 -3.10 -16.07 7.18
C VAL A 38 -4.23 -15.09 7.50
N VAL A 39 -4.94 -15.30 8.60
CA VAL A 39 -6.00 -14.40 9.08
C VAL A 39 -5.44 -12.99 9.38
N SER A 40 -4.30 -12.91 10.04
CA SER A 40 -3.66 -11.62 10.33
C SER A 40 -3.12 -10.95 9.06
N LEU A 41 -2.51 -11.69 8.13
CA LEU A 41 -2.14 -11.15 6.81
C LEU A 41 -3.36 -10.69 5.99
N MET A 42 -4.49 -11.38 6.11
CA MET A 42 -5.76 -10.98 5.50
C MET A 42 -6.34 -9.74 6.13
N ALA A 43 -6.31 -9.62 7.46
CA ALA A 43 -6.76 -8.44 8.18
C ALA A 43 -5.92 -7.22 7.76
N LEU A 44 -4.60 -7.38 7.70
CA LEU A 44 -3.68 -6.35 7.18
C LEU A 44 -4.01 -5.98 5.72
N GLN A 45 -4.31 -6.96 4.86
CA GLN A 45 -4.70 -6.68 3.46
C GLN A 45 -6.09 -6.03 3.36
N LYS A 46 -7.03 -6.36 4.24
CA LYS A 46 -8.35 -5.74 4.29
C LYS A 46 -8.26 -4.29 4.79
N GLU A 47 -7.44 -4.03 5.80
CA GLU A 47 -7.06 -2.67 6.23
C GLU A 47 -6.29 -1.91 5.14
N SER A 48 -5.66 -2.62 4.19
CA SER A 48 -5.03 -1.99 3.02
C SER A 48 -6.03 -1.48 1.98
N GLY A 49 -7.33 -1.69 2.17
CA GLY A 49 -8.41 -1.18 1.31
C GLY A 49 -8.99 0.17 1.76
N GLU A 50 -8.72 0.58 3.00
CA GLU A 50 -9.23 1.81 3.60
C GLU A 50 -8.08 2.60 4.22
N ILE A 51 -8.30 3.91 4.44
CA ILE A 51 -7.36 4.72 5.20
C ILE A 51 -7.55 4.38 6.70
N PRO A 52 -6.50 4.04 7.45
CA PRO A 52 -6.59 3.82 8.88
C PRO A 52 -6.99 5.09 9.63
N LYS A 53 -7.77 4.95 10.71
CA LYS A 53 -8.24 6.08 11.54
C LYS A 53 -7.12 6.98 12.07
N HIS A 54 -5.97 6.39 12.42
CA HIS A 54 -4.81 7.15 12.92
C HIS A 54 -4.15 8.03 11.84
N LEU A 55 -4.55 7.92 10.57
CA LEU A 55 -4.10 8.75 9.46
C LEU A 55 -5.13 9.81 9.04
N TYR A 56 -6.31 9.85 9.65
CA TYR A 56 -7.39 10.77 9.23
C TYR A 56 -7.00 12.25 9.34
N TRP A 57 -6.10 12.59 10.27
CA TRP A 57 -5.58 13.95 10.42
C TRP A 57 -4.83 14.46 9.18
N LEU A 58 -4.31 13.58 8.32
CA LEU A 58 -3.67 13.97 7.06
C LEU A 58 -4.66 14.47 6.01
N PHE A 59 -5.94 14.12 6.17
CA PHE A 59 -7.00 14.33 5.19
C PHE A 59 -8.08 15.25 5.76
N TRP A 60 -7.67 16.32 6.44
CA TRP A 60 -8.59 17.27 7.10
C TRP A 60 -9.53 17.99 6.11
N ASP A 61 -9.17 18.03 4.82
CA ASP A 61 -9.90 18.68 3.73
C ASP A 61 -10.96 17.78 3.07
N THR A 62 -11.04 16.50 3.41
CA THR A 62 -11.97 15.56 2.78
C THR A 62 -12.39 14.44 3.73
N ASN A 63 -13.41 13.66 3.38
CA ASN A 63 -13.79 12.50 4.19
C ASN A 63 -12.88 11.31 3.85
N PRO A 64 -12.02 10.84 4.78
CA PRO A 64 -11.06 9.76 4.51
C PRO A 64 -11.72 8.43 4.15
N GLN A 65 -12.96 8.21 4.61
CA GLN A 65 -13.73 6.99 4.34
C GLN A 65 -14.23 6.92 2.89
N LYS A 66 -14.29 8.06 2.19
CA LYS A 66 -14.73 8.13 0.79
C LYS A 66 -13.57 8.10 -0.20
N ILE A 67 -12.32 8.05 0.28
CA ILE A 67 -11.15 8.03 -0.58
C ILE A 67 -10.87 6.60 -1.03
N GLU A 68 -11.17 6.33 -2.30
CA GLU A 68 -10.77 5.11 -2.99
C GLU A 68 -9.24 5.07 -3.19
N LEU A 69 -8.55 4.13 -2.54
CA LEU A 69 -7.07 4.11 -2.47
C LEU A 69 -6.39 4.07 -3.83
N TYR A 70 -6.91 3.28 -4.77
CA TYR A 70 -6.30 3.14 -6.10
C TYR A 70 -6.67 4.28 -7.05
N ALA A 71 -7.90 4.79 -6.97
CA ALA A 71 -8.34 5.91 -7.80
C ALA A 71 -7.65 7.22 -7.39
N PHE A 72 -7.42 7.42 -6.09
CA PHE A 72 -6.81 8.62 -5.54
C PHE A 72 -5.37 8.40 -5.04
N SER A 73 -4.66 7.42 -5.60
CA SER A 73 -3.32 7.03 -5.14
C SER A 73 -2.34 8.20 -5.12
N LYS A 74 -2.40 9.08 -6.14
CA LYS A 74 -1.52 10.25 -6.24
C LYS A 74 -1.74 11.20 -5.06
N TYR A 75 -2.99 11.55 -4.79
CA TYR A 75 -3.38 12.42 -3.69
C TYR A 75 -2.94 11.88 -2.34
N ILE A 76 -3.16 10.59 -2.07
CA ILE A 76 -2.77 9.93 -0.82
C ILE A 76 -1.25 9.94 -0.64
N ILE A 77 -0.51 9.57 -1.69
CA ILE A 77 0.95 9.56 -1.66
C ILE A 77 1.48 10.98 -1.42
N GLU A 78 0.99 11.97 -2.17
CA GLU A 78 1.39 13.38 -1.98
C GLU A 78 1.14 13.84 -0.55
N ARG A 79 -0.02 13.50 0.02
CA ARG A 79 -0.38 13.93 1.36
C ARG A 79 0.54 13.35 2.44
N ILE A 80 0.87 12.07 2.34
CA ILE A 80 1.78 11.41 3.28
C ILE A 80 3.23 11.90 3.09
N LEU A 81 3.67 12.10 1.85
CA LEU A 81 5.02 12.62 1.60
C LEU A 81 5.17 14.07 2.08
N GLU A 82 4.12 14.90 2.04
CA GLU A 82 4.21 16.29 2.47
C GLU A 82 4.04 16.46 3.98
N LEU A 83 3.09 15.75 4.59
CA LEU A 83 2.66 16.01 5.98
C LEU A 83 2.86 14.80 6.91
N GLY A 84 3.22 13.64 6.38
CA GLY A 84 3.25 12.38 7.11
C GLY A 84 4.40 12.21 8.09
N ASN A 85 4.23 11.21 8.95
CA ASN A 85 5.25 10.71 9.88
C ASN A 85 5.68 9.28 9.53
N ALA A 86 6.61 8.71 10.31
CA ALA A 86 7.12 7.36 10.10
C ALA A 86 6.02 6.27 10.05
N ALA A 87 4.98 6.39 10.87
CA ALA A 87 3.85 5.45 10.87
C ALA A 87 3.06 5.52 9.56
N SER A 88 2.77 6.73 9.08
CA SER A 88 2.09 6.94 7.80
C SER A 88 2.93 6.47 6.60
N LEU A 89 4.26 6.62 6.65
CA LEU A 89 5.17 6.11 5.62
C LEU A 89 5.16 4.58 5.59
N LYS A 90 5.20 3.93 6.76
CA LYS A 90 5.11 2.47 6.87
C LYS A 90 3.80 1.97 6.24
N TRP A 91 2.68 2.63 6.54
CA TRP A 91 1.40 2.31 5.91
C TRP A 91 1.43 2.53 4.40
N LEU A 92 1.96 3.66 3.93
CA LEU A 92 2.08 3.97 2.51
C LEU A 92 2.82 2.88 1.72
N GLN A 93 3.93 2.37 2.28
CA GLN A 93 4.73 1.31 1.67
C GLN A 93 4.08 -0.08 1.70
N MET A 94 3.13 -0.31 2.63
CA MET A 94 2.32 -1.53 2.63
C MET A 94 1.23 -1.49 1.54
N VAL A 95 0.64 -0.32 1.31
CA VAL A 95 -0.47 -0.13 0.36
C VAL A 95 0.01 0.05 -1.08
N PHE A 96 1.03 0.89 -1.29
CA PHE A 96 1.52 1.23 -2.63
C PHE A 96 2.91 0.66 -2.89
N PRO A 97 3.15 0.09 -4.09
CA PRO A 97 4.51 -0.28 -4.49
C PRO A 97 5.44 0.93 -4.48
N THR A 98 6.67 0.77 -3.98
CA THR A 98 7.67 1.85 -3.94
C THR A 98 7.86 2.54 -5.29
N LYS A 99 7.77 1.80 -6.40
CA LYS A 99 7.82 2.38 -7.76
C LYS A 99 6.73 3.45 -7.98
N LYS A 100 5.51 3.22 -7.51
CA LYS A 100 4.40 4.18 -7.62
C LYS A 100 4.63 5.41 -6.76
N ILE A 101 5.20 5.22 -5.56
CA ILE A 101 5.56 6.32 -4.66
C ILE A 101 6.62 7.21 -5.32
N ILE A 102 7.67 6.61 -5.89
CA ILE A 102 8.72 7.31 -6.63
C ILE A 102 8.15 8.03 -7.87
N GLU A 103 7.26 7.39 -8.63
CA GLU A 103 6.58 8.02 -9.77
C GLU A 103 5.81 9.28 -9.35
N VAL A 104 5.08 9.24 -8.24
CA VAL A 104 4.38 10.41 -7.70
C VAL A 104 5.36 11.46 -7.20
N LEU A 105 6.43 11.07 -6.53
CA LEU A 105 7.50 11.99 -6.08
C LEU A 105 8.06 12.83 -7.24
N TYR A 106 8.28 12.23 -8.41
CA TYR A 106 8.76 12.95 -9.60
C TYR A 106 7.69 13.74 -10.34
N THR A 107 6.45 13.25 -10.38
CA THR A 107 5.37 13.85 -11.17
C THR A 107 4.51 14.85 -10.37
N SER A 108 4.71 14.94 -9.06
CA SER A 108 3.96 15.83 -8.20
C SER A 108 4.37 17.29 -8.41
N ARG A 109 3.35 18.14 -8.58
CA ARG A 109 3.47 19.60 -8.60
C ARG A 109 3.09 20.23 -7.26
N THR A 110 2.54 19.44 -6.34
CA THR A 110 2.01 19.89 -5.04
C THR A 110 3.03 19.70 -3.93
N LEU A 111 3.92 18.71 -4.03
CA LEU A 111 5.01 18.52 -3.07
C LEU A 111 5.96 19.72 -3.10
N SER A 112 6.35 20.18 -1.91
CA SER A 112 7.37 21.22 -1.78
C SER A 112 8.73 20.67 -2.23
N GLU A 113 9.60 21.57 -2.71
CA GLU A 113 10.97 21.17 -3.10
C GLU A 113 11.75 20.57 -1.93
N LYS A 114 11.51 21.07 -0.70
CA LYS A 114 12.08 20.49 0.52
C LYS A 114 11.68 19.03 0.71
N SER A 115 10.38 18.72 0.63
CA SER A 115 9.88 17.34 0.72
C SER A 115 10.47 16.48 -0.38
N LYS A 116 10.49 16.98 -1.63
CA LYS A 116 11.04 16.23 -2.76
C LYS A 116 12.51 15.86 -2.54
N ILE A 117 13.34 16.82 -2.14
CA ILE A 117 14.77 16.58 -1.87
C ILE A 117 14.95 15.55 -0.76
N PHE A 118 14.22 15.71 0.36
CA PHE A 118 14.28 14.76 1.47
C PHE A 118 13.96 13.33 1.01
N TRP A 119 12.83 13.15 0.30
CA TRP A 119 12.41 11.83 -0.14
C TRP A 119 13.31 11.25 -1.23
N LYS A 120 13.87 12.07 -2.11
CA LYS A 120 14.90 11.63 -3.06
C LYS A 120 16.09 11.00 -2.35
N ILE A 121 16.58 11.66 -1.29
CA ILE A 121 17.67 11.12 -0.46
C ILE A 121 17.23 9.84 0.24
N TRP A 122 16.06 9.84 0.89
CA TRP A 122 15.52 8.67 1.61
C TRP A 122 15.38 7.45 0.71
N PHE A 123 14.87 7.62 -0.52
CA PHE A 123 14.67 6.54 -1.48
C PHE A 123 15.92 6.24 -2.33
N GLY A 124 17.00 7.01 -2.18
CA GLY A 124 18.23 6.84 -2.96
C GLY A 124 18.04 7.08 -4.46
N VAL A 125 17.18 8.03 -4.83
CA VAL A 125 16.86 8.36 -6.23
C VAL A 125 17.33 9.78 -6.58
N LYS A 126 17.81 9.98 -7.81
CA LYS A 126 18.40 11.26 -8.29
C LYS A 126 17.34 12.22 -8.84
#